data_AF-A0A1F7GZF5-F1
#
_entry.id   AF-A0A1F7GZF5-F1
#
_cell.length_a   1.000
_cell.length_b   1.000
_cell.length_c   1.000
_cell.angle_alpha   90.00
_cell.angle_beta   90.00
_cell.angle_gamma   90.00
#
_symmetry.space_group_name_H-M   'P 1'
#
loop_
_entity.id
_entity.type
_entity.pdbx_description
1 polymer ?
#
loop_
_entity_poly.entity_id
_entity_poly.type
_entity_poly.pdbx_seq_one_letter_code
_entity_poly.pdbx_strand_id
1 'polypeptide(L)'
;MDFDGDKDAFAYELLTITRKQALLNLITSLPTEKRLEFENAIKNDDGFDEKSIFKVISEEEYLKEYQHVLGNNIKLFFQDVLPTLPEEKQESIKKRLVSFSQKNFMPPAAE
;
A
#
# COMPACT_ATOMS: atom_id res chain seq x y z
N MET A 1 3.13 -20.09 16.89
CA MET A 1 2.45 -19.11 16.03
C MET A 1 2.89 -19.38 14.60
N ASP A 2 1.96 -19.78 13.75
CA ASP A 2 2.21 -20.06 12.34
C ASP A 2 2.47 -18.76 11.58
N PHE A 3 3.72 -18.59 11.16
CA PHE A 3 4.23 -17.37 10.52
C PHE A 3 3.70 -17.15 9.09
N ASP A 4 2.86 -18.06 8.57
CA ASP A 4 2.31 -17.97 7.22
C ASP A 4 0.93 -17.29 7.19
N GLY A 5 0.07 -17.51 8.20
CA GLY A 5 -1.21 -16.78 8.31
C GLY A 5 -1.03 -15.28 8.60
N ASP A 6 0.04 -14.92 9.30
CA ASP A 6 0.39 -13.53 9.64
C ASP A 6 0.82 -12.70 8.42
N LYS A 7 1.39 -13.33 7.38
CA LYS A 7 1.92 -12.62 6.21
C LYS A 7 0.83 -12.16 5.27
N ASP A 8 -0.13 -13.04 5.00
CA ASP A 8 -1.24 -12.72 4.11
C ASP A 8 -2.16 -11.70 4.77
N ALA A 9 -2.37 -11.81 6.09
CA ALA A 9 -3.10 -10.81 6.87
C ALA A 9 -2.39 -9.45 6.85
N PHE A 10 -1.07 -9.42 7.12
CA PHE A 10 -0.29 -8.18 7.06
C PHE A 10 -0.29 -7.55 5.66
N ALA A 11 -0.11 -8.35 4.61
CA ALA A 11 -0.13 -7.86 3.24
C ALA A 11 -1.51 -7.30 2.89
N TYR A 12 -2.58 -8.01 3.24
CA TYR A 12 -3.95 -7.55 3.02
C TYR A 12 -4.26 -6.24 3.77
N GLU A 13 -3.87 -6.15 5.03
CA GLU A 13 -4.04 -4.92 5.83
C GLU A 13 -3.24 -3.76 5.26
N LEU A 14 -1.97 -3.97 4.90
CA LEU A 14 -1.12 -2.94 4.30
C LEU A 14 -1.72 -2.41 2.99
N LEU A 15 -2.17 -3.32 2.11
CA LEU A 15 -2.79 -2.95 0.84
C LEU A 15 -4.11 -2.19 1.08
N THR A 16 -4.91 -2.64 2.03
CA THR A 16 -6.18 -1.99 2.41
C THR A 16 -5.95 -0.58 2.95
N ILE A 17 -4.99 -0.42 3.87
CA ILE A 17 -4.64 0.88 4.46
C ILE A 17 -4.10 1.81 3.37
N THR A 18 -3.19 1.30 2.53
CA THR A 18 -2.59 2.07 1.43
C THR A 18 -3.65 2.57 0.46
N ARG A 19 -4.60 1.69 0.09
CA ARG A 19 -5.74 2.01 -0.77
C ARG A 19 -6.60 3.12 -0.18
N LYS A 20 -7.01 2.98 1.09
CA LYS A 20 -7.82 3.98 1.80
C LYS A 20 -7.08 5.32 1.87
N GLN A 21 -5.79 5.31 2.21
CA GLN A 21 -4.99 6.52 2.31
C GLN A 21 -4.82 7.22 0.97
N ALA A 22 -4.58 6.49 -0.13
CA ALA A 22 -4.49 7.07 -1.47
C ALA A 22 -5.80 7.76 -1.88
N LEU A 23 -6.94 7.11 -1.64
CA LEU A 23 -8.25 7.70 -1.90
C LEU A 23 -8.50 8.95 -1.04
N LEU A 24 -8.18 8.88 0.27
CA LEU A 24 -8.29 10.03 1.17
C LEU A 24 -7.45 11.20 0.69
N ASN A 25 -6.21 10.97 0.26
CA ASN A 25 -5.33 12.01 -0.28
C ASN A 25 -5.97 12.68 -1.51
N LEU A 26 -6.49 11.90 -2.45
CA LEU A 26 -7.06 12.44 -3.69
C LEU A 26 -8.35 13.23 -3.45
N ILE A 27 -9.23 12.76 -2.56
CA ILE A 27 -10.48 13.49 -2.29
C ILE A 27 -10.28 14.80 -1.55
N THR A 28 -9.11 15.06 -0.95
CA THR A 28 -8.83 16.37 -0.34
C THR A 28 -8.88 17.53 -1.34
N SER A 29 -8.61 17.24 -2.62
CA SER A 29 -8.67 18.21 -3.72
C SER A 29 -10.10 18.50 -4.20
N LEU A 30 -11.10 17.72 -3.76
CA LEU A 30 -12.49 17.88 -4.15
C LEU A 30 -13.20 18.99 -3.35
N PRO A 31 -14.32 19.54 -3.89
CA PRO A 31 -15.18 20.44 -3.14
C PRO A 31 -15.68 19.82 -1.83
N THR A 32 -15.81 20.64 -0.78
CA THR A 32 -16.09 20.21 0.61
C THR A 32 -17.26 19.23 0.74
N GLU A 33 -18.36 19.45 0.02
CA GLU A 33 -19.54 18.58 0.09
C GLU A 33 -19.23 17.15 -0.41
N LYS A 34 -18.59 17.03 -1.57
CA LYS A 34 -18.17 15.73 -2.14
C LYS A 34 -17.06 15.07 -1.33
N ARG A 35 -16.13 15.86 -0.78
CA ARG A 35 -15.07 15.36 0.09
C ARG A 35 -15.65 14.71 1.34
N LEU A 36 -16.59 15.37 2.02
CA LEU A 36 -17.19 14.84 3.26
C LEU A 36 -18.00 13.57 3.03
N GLU A 37 -18.73 13.48 1.90
CA GLU A 37 -19.44 12.28 1.49
C GLU A 37 -18.48 11.09 1.34
N PHE A 38 -17.41 11.26 0.56
CA PHE A 38 -16.43 10.19 0.32
C PHE A 38 -15.58 9.87 1.55
N GLU A 39 -15.18 10.87 2.35
CA GLU A 39 -14.43 10.63 3.59
C GLU A 39 -15.23 9.75 4.57
N ASN A 40 -16.52 10.03 4.74
CA ASN A 40 -17.37 9.21 5.60
C ASN A 40 -17.55 7.80 5.05
N ALA A 41 -17.67 7.64 3.73
CA ALA A 41 -17.78 6.32 3.10
C ALA A 41 -16.49 5.49 3.26
N ILE A 42 -15.32 6.10 3.08
CA ILE A 42 -14.02 5.42 3.20
C ILE A 42 -13.71 5.04 4.66
N LYS A 43 -14.05 5.91 5.62
CA LYS A 43 -13.73 5.70 7.05
C LYS A 43 -14.63 4.64 7.70
N ASN A 44 -15.89 4.54 7.30
CA ASN A 44 -16.85 3.62 7.94
C ASN A 44 -16.91 2.23 7.27
N ASP A 45 -16.23 2.03 6.14
CA ASP A 45 -16.18 0.76 5.38
C ASP A 45 -17.56 0.20 4.97
N ASP A 46 -18.60 1.00 5.10
CA ASP A 46 -20.00 0.60 4.88
C ASP A 46 -20.30 0.59 3.38
N GLY A 47 -20.02 -0.54 2.73
CA GLY A 47 -20.35 -0.75 1.31
C GLY A 47 -19.64 0.23 0.37
N PHE A 48 -18.42 0.64 0.70
CA PHE A 48 -17.63 1.59 -0.08
C PHE A 48 -17.41 1.08 -1.52
N ASP A 49 -18.14 1.66 -2.47
CA ASP A 49 -18.01 1.39 -3.90
C ASP A 49 -16.97 2.33 -4.51
N GLU A 50 -15.75 1.85 -4.70
CA GLU A 50 -14.66 2.60 -5.38
C GLU A 50 -15.08 3.13 -6.75
N LYS A 51 -16.02 2.46 -7.43
CA LYS A 51 -16.52 2.90 -8.73
C LYS A 51 -17.28 4.23 -8.64
N SER A 52 -17.81 4.60 -7.48
CA SER A 52 -18.44 5.90 -7.26
C SER A 52 -17.40 7.03 -7.24
N ILE A 53 -16.22 6.76 -6.67
CA ILE A 53 -15.09 7.70 -6.65
C ILE A 53 -14.48 7.82 -8.04
N PHE A 54 -14.37 6.73 -8.80
CA PHE A 54 -13.81 6.76 -10.15
C PHE A 54 -14.65 7.53 -11.18
N LYS A 55 -15.87 7.94 -10.82
CA LYS A 55 -16.66 8.91 -11.61
C LYS A 55 -16.17 10.35 -11.46
N VAL A 56 -15.35 10.62 -10.43
CA VAL A 56 -14.90 11.95 -10.04
C VAL A 56 -13.38 12.07 -10.08
N ILE A 57 -12.66 11.00 -9.76
CA ILE A 57 -11.19 10.90 -9.80
C ILE A 57 -10.83 9.88 -10.88
N SER A 58 -9.82 10.16 -11.71
CA SER A 58 -9.42 9.19 -12.72
C SER A 58 -8.70 7.98 -12.11
N GLU A 59 -8.90 6.80 -12.70
CA GLU A 59 -8.23 5.57 -12.26
C GLU A 59 -6.70 5.71 -12.38
N GLU A 60 -6.20 6.46 -13.38
CA GLU A 60 -4.77 6.72 -13.55
C GLU A 60 -4.20 7.57 -12.39
N GLU A 61 -4.89 8.62 -11.98
CA GLU A 61 -4.49 9.44 -10.82
C GLU A 61 -4.53 8.62 -9.54
N TYR A 62 -5.55 7.77 -9.38
CA TYR A 62 -5.61 6.83 -8.28
C TYR A 62 -4.43 5.87 -8.24
N LEU A 63 -4.08 5.24 -9.37
CA LEU A 63 -2.96 4.31 -9.44
C LEU A 63 -1.63 5.00 -9.13
N LYS A 64 -1.41 6.23 -9.61
CA LYS A 64 -0.21 7.02 -9.30
C LYS A 64 -0.10 7.32 -7.80
N GLU A 65 -1.18 7.81 -7.20
CA GLU A 65 -1.18 8.11 -5.76
C GLU A 65 -1.05 6.83 -4.92
N TYR A 66 -1.71 5.75 -5.33
CA TYR A 66 -1.61 4.45 -4.68
C TYR A 66 -0.17 3.93 -4.66
N GLN A 67 0.54 4.00 -5.80
CA GLN A 67 1.95 3.63 -5.87
C GLN A 67 2.82 4.55 -5.01
N HIS A 68 2.53 5.85 -4.97
CA HIS A 68 3.24 6.80 -4.12
C HIS A 68 3.09 6.48 -2.63
N VAL A 69 1.85 6.30 -2.17
CA VAL A 69 1.54 5.94 -0.77
C VAL A 69 2.12 4.57 -0.41
N LEU A 70 2.02 3.58 -1.30
CA LEU A 70 2.59 2.25 -1.08
C LEU A 70 4.11 2.35 -0.89
N GLY A 71 4.78 3.07 -1.79
CA GLY A 71 6.22 3.30 -1.71
C GLY A 71 6.63 3.99 -0.40
N ASN A 72 5.85 4.98 0.04
CA ASN A 72 6.10 5.66 1.31
C ASN A 72 5.88 4.74 2.52
N ASN A 73 4.80 3.97 2.55
CA ASN A 73 4.52 3.03 3.64
C ASN A 73 5.59 1.94 3.75
N ILE A 74 6.03 1.41 2.61
CA ILE A 74 7.15 0.45 2.56
C ILE A 74 8.43 1.11 3.05
N LYS A 75 8.71 2.34 2.64
CA LYS A 75 9.90 3.09 3.11
C LYS A 75 9.87 3.31 4.62
N LEU A 76 8.73 3.73 5.19
CA LEU A 76 8.56 3.89 6.63
C LEU A 76 8.74 2.57 7.37
N PHE A 77 8.22 1.46 6.82
CA PHE A 77 8.50 0.14 7.38
C PHE A 77 10.02 -0.15 7.46
N PHE A 78 10.78 0.17 6.41
CA PHE A 78 12.23 -0.02 6.41
C PHE A 78 12.99 0.91 7.35
N GLN A 79 12.53 2.15 7.50
CA GLN A 79 13.22 3.18 8.30
C GLN A 79 12.88 3.09 9.78
N ASP A 80 11.62 2.80 10.12
CA ASP A 80 11.11 2.95 11.48
C ASP A 80 10.75 1.63 12.13
N VAL A 81 10.25 0.65 11.36
CA VAL A 81 9.79 -0.64 11.91
C VAL A 81 10.91 -1.67 11.89
N LEU A 82 11.56 -1.87 10.75
CA LEU A 82 12.62 -2.88 10.58
C LEU A 82 13.74 -2.76 11.64
N PRO A 83 14.26 -1.57 11.99
CA PRO A 83 15.32 -1.45 12.99
C PRO A 83 14.89 -1.84 14.41
N THR A 84 13.59 -1.81 14.71
CA THR A 84 13.04 -2.21 16.02
C THR A 84 12.89 -3.72 16.17
N LEU A 85 12.97 -4.46 15.06
CA LEU A 85 12.85 -5.92 15.09
C LEU A 85 14.16 -6.56 15.58
N PRO A 86 14.10 -7.77 16.15
CA PRO A 86 15.29 -8.56 16.46
C PRO A 86 16.19 -8.76 15.24
N GLU A 87 17.50 -8.79 15.45
CA GLU A 87 18.51 -8.86 14.38
C GLU A 87 18.28 -10.05 13.42
N GLU A 88 17.87 -11.20 13.95
CA GLU A 88 17.51 -12.40 13.17
C GLU A 88 16.36 -12.14 12.18
N LYS A 89 15.36 -11.34 12.57
CA LYS A 89 14.24 -10.95 11.70
C LYS A 89 14.68 -9.93 10.67
N GLN A 90 15.55 -9.00 11.03
CA GLN A 90 16.12 -8.03 10.10
C GLN A 90 16.93 -8.71 8.99
N GLU A 91 17.81 -9.65 9.36
CA GLU A 91 18.62 -10.41 8.40
C GLU A 91 17.75 -11.27 7.47
N SER A 92 16.72 -11.92 8.01
CA SER A 92 15.78 -12.72 7.23
C SER A 92 15.04 -11.88 6.17
N ILE A 93 14.57 -10.70 6.56
CA ILE A 93 13.88 -9.75 5.67
C ILE A 93 14.86 -9.23 4.59
N LYS A 94 16.08 -8.81 4.98
CA LYS A 94 17.12 -8.35 4.04
C LYS A 94 17.49 -9.43 3.01
N LYS A 95 17.72 -10.68 3.44
CA LYS A 95 18.04 -11.81 2.54
C LYS A 95 16.89 -12.09 1.55
N ARG A 96 15.64 -12.03 2.00
CA ARG A 96 14.47 -12.21 1.13
C ARG A 96 14.35 -11.12 0.08
N LEU A 97 14.61 -9.87 0.45
CA LEU A 97 14.56 -8.74 -0.50
C LEU A 97 15.65 -8.83 -1.56
N VAL A 98 16.86 -9.23 -1.18
CA VAL A 98 17.95 -9.49 -2.13
C VAL A 98 17.56 -10.60 -3.10
N SER A 99 16.99 -11.71 -2.60
CA SER A 99 16.51 -12.81 -3.45
C SER A 99 15.37 -12.37 -4.39
N PHE A 100 14.47 -11.51 -3.93
CA PHE A 100 13.38 -10.97 -4.74
C PHE A 100 13.89 -10.03 -5.85
N SER A 101 14.87 -9.17 -5.54
CA SER A 101 15.52 -8.31 -6.52
C SER A 101 16.26 -9.14 -7.57
N GLN A 102 17.00 -10.18 -7.17
CA GLN A 102 17.69 -11.07 -8.09
C GLN A 102 16.73 -11.87 -9.00
N LYS A 103 15.56 -12.30 -8.50
CA LYS A 103 14.57 -13.02 -9.31
C LYS A 103 13.81 -12.15 -10.31
N ASN A 104 13.63 -10.86 -10.02
CA ASN A 104 12.76 -9.99 -10.82
C ASN A 104 13.53 -8.90 -11.60
N PHE A 105 14.84 -8.73 -11.36
CA PHE A 105 15.71 -7.77 -12.06
C PHE A 105 16.91 -8.43 -12.75
N MET A 106 16.85 -9.72 -13.09
CA MET A 106 17.77 -10.23 -14.10
C MET A 106 17.31 -9.68 -15.47
N PRO A 107 18.13 -8.88 -16.18
CA PRO A 107 17.85 -8.61 -17.58
C PRO A 107 17.77 -9.97 -18.30
N PRO A 108 16.89 -10.14 -19.30
CA PRO A 108 16.91 -11.35 -20.10
C PRO A 108 18.34 -11.55 -20.59
N ALA A 109 18.88 -12.75 -20.37
CA ALA A 109 20.17 -13.11 -20.93
C ALA A 109 20.10 -12.84 -22.43
N ALA A 110 20.95 -11.95 -22.93
CA ALA A 110 21.05 -11.69 -24.35
C ALA A 110 21.56 -12.98 -25.01
N GLU A 111 20.66 -13.67 -25.73
CA GLU A 111 21.01 -14.67 -26.74
C GLU A 111 21.51 -13.98 -28.02
#